data_AF-A0A7J2Z2D7-F1
#
_entry.id   AF-A0A7J2Z2D7-F1
#
_cell.length_a   1.000
_cell.length_b   1.000
_cell.length_c   1.000
_cell.angle_alpha   90.00
_cell.angle_beta   90.00
_cell.angle_gamma   90.00
#
_symmetry.space_group_name_H-M   'P 1'
#
loop_
_entity.id
_entity.type
_entity.pdbx_description
1 polymer ?
#
loop_
_entity_poly.entity_id
_entity_poly.type
_entity_poly.pdbx_seq_one_letter_code
_entity_poly.pdbx_strand_id
1 'polypeptide(L)'
;MVETNITVEVNRIESVPINRRNFEIVERKGLGHPDTLIDGIIEEISRQLSIEYIDNFGKILHHNVDKGMITGGATHVEFGGGHFLKPIEITLSGRATSMVGNTIIPVTQIAIKATHDYIKKSTRYLGDYDYTVESKISQGSRSLTSLVGPKMPKSNDTSVCVGYAPLSDLER
;
A
#
# COMPACT_ATOMS: atom_id res chain seq x y z
N MET A 1 11.90 26.52 18.10
CA MET A 1 12.54 25.67 17.10
C MET A 1 12.89 24.37 17.80
N VAL A 2 12.43 23.22 17.31
CA VAL A 2 12.86 21.92 17.84
C VAL A 2 14.14 21.59 17.09
N GLU A 3 15.29 21.62 17.77
CA GLU A 3 16.52 21.08 17.22
C GLU A 3 16.32 19.58 17.02
N THR A 4 16.13 19.16 15.77
CA THR A 4 16.23 17.75 15.40
C THR A 4 17.70 17.37 15.41
N ASN A 5 18.14 16.68 16.46
CA ASN A 5 19.45 16.02 16.51
C ASN A 5 19.44 14.82 15.55
N ILE A 6 19.56 15.09 14.25
CA ILE A 6 19.82 14.06 13.25
C ILE A 6 21.30 13.73 13.35
N THR A 7 21.63 12.62 13.99
CA THR A 7 22.99 12.08 13.93
C THR A 7 23.19 11.47 12.56
N VAL A 8 24.04 12.08 11.75
CA VAL A 8 24.46 11.52 10.47
C VAL A 8 25.84 10.91 10.66
N GLU A 9 25.91 9.58 10.62
CA GLU A 9 27.17 8.86 10.61
C GLU A 9 27.53 8.46 9.18
N VAL A 10 28.67 8.96 8.70
CA VAL A 10 29.18 8.64 7.36
C VAL A 10 30.43 7.78 7.53
N ASN A 11 30.29 6.51 7.16
CA ASN A 11 31.37 5.53 7.27
C ASN A 11 31.73 4.98 5.90
N ARG A 12 33.03 4.84 5.62
CA ARG A 12 33.49 4.10 4.44
C ARG A 12 33.36 2.61 4.72
N ILE A 13 32.69 1.90 3.82
CA ILE A 13 32.55 0.44 3.89
C ILE A 13 33.59 -0.18 2.95
N GLU A 14 34.42 -1.09 3.46
CA GLU A 14 35.30 -1.92 2.64
C GLU A 14 34.54 -3.16 2.18
N SER A 15 33.94 -3.08 0.98
CA SER A 15 33.21 -4.21 0.38
C SER A 15 33.42 -4.27 -1.13
N VAL A 16 33.29 -5.46 -1.71
CA VAL A 16 33.32 -5.64 -3.17
C VAL A 16 32.02 -5.06 -3.75
N PRO A 17 32.10 -4.08 -4.68
CA PRO A 17 30.94 -3.51 -5.37
C PRO A 17 30.07 -4.59 -6.01
N ILE A 18 28.75 -4.43 -6.04
CA ILE A 18 27.80 -5.44 -6.55
C ILE A 18 28.17 -5.89 -7.97
N ASN A 19 28.41 -4.96 -8.91
CA ASN A 19 28.82 -5.27 -10.29
C ASN A 19 30.16 -6.03 -10.42
N ARG A 20 30.94 -6.18 -9.34
CA ARG A 20 32.21 -6.92 -9.33
C ARG A 20 32.12 -8.24 -8.58
N ARG A 21 30.95 -8.62 -8.08
CA ARG A 21 30.74 -9.90 -7.42
C ARG A 21 30.58 -10.99 -8.48
N ASN A 22 30.99 -12.21 -8.15
CA ASN A 22 30.90 -13.36 -9.07
C ASN A 22 29.45 -13.88 -9.21
N PHE A 23 28.51 -13.38 -8.42
CA PHE A 23 27.13 -13.84 -8.36
C PHE A 23 26.20 -12.73 -7.84
N GLU A 24 25.05 -12.58 -8.47
CA GLU A 24 23.99 -11.64 -8.14
C GLU A 24 22.63 -12.26 -8.50
N ILE A 25 21.60 -12.03 -7.67
CA ILE A 25 20.21 -12.38 -7.97
C ILE A 25 19.38 -11.12 -7.78
N VAL A 26 18.52 -10.83 -8.75
CA VAL A 26 17.55 -9.73 -8.69
C VAL A 26 16.18 -10.30 -9.05
N GLU A 27 15.14 -9.88 -8.33
CA GLU A 27 13.74 -10.21 -8.62
C GLU A 27 12.92 -8.92 -8.65
N ARG A 28 12.04 -8.79 -9.65
CA ARG A 28 11.01 -7.75 -9.70
C ARG A 28 9.67 -8.37 -10.04
N LYS A 29 8.69 -8.18 -9.16
CA LYS A 29 7.29 -8.56 -9.41
C LYS A 29 6.61 -7.51 -10.29
N GLY A 30 6.02 -7.98 -11.39
CA GLY A 30 5.33 -7.12 -12.37
C GLY A 30 3.95 -6.67 -11.91
N LEU A 31 3.34 -5.73 -12.63
CA LEU A 31 2.04 -5.13 -12.26
C LEU A 31 0.89 -6.13 -12.07
N GLY A 32 0.92 -7.26 -12.80
CA GLY A 32 -0.10 -8.32 -12.70
C GLY A 32 0.18 -9.36 -11.62
N HIS A 33 1.33 -9.29 -10.94
CA HIS A 33 1.63 -10.21 -9.85
C HIS A 33 0.69 -9.90 -8.66
N PRO A 34 0.06 -10.90 -8.02
CA PRO A 34 -0.87 -10.68 -6.90
C PRO A 34 -0.29 -9.77 -5.79
N ASP A 35 0.96 -10.00 -5.38
CA ASP A 35 1.63 -9.16 -4.38
C ASP A 35 1.75 -7.69 -4.82
N THR A 36 2.23 -7.42 -6.03
CA THR A 36 2.33 -6.04 -6.55
C THR A 36 0.95 -5.40 -6.73
N LEU A 37 -0.05 -6.19 -7.10
CA LEU A 37 -1.42 -5.73 -7.25
C LEU A 37 -2.02 -5.33 -5.90
N ILE A 38 -1.84 -6.13 -4.85
CA ILE A 38 -2.35 -5.79 -3.51
C ILE A 38 -1.60 -4.62 -2.88
N ASP A 39 -0.28 -4.53 -3.05
CA ASP A 39 0.52 -3.37 -2.61
C ASP A 39 -0.02 -2.08 -3.22
N GLY A 40 -0.30 -2.10 -4.53
CA GLY A 40 -0.84 -0.96 -5.25
C GLY A 40 -2.28 -0.60 -4.87
N ILE A 41 -3.14 -1.60 -4.64
CA ILE A 41 -4.52 -1.38 -4.13
C ILE A 41 -4.45 -0.68 -2.77
N ILE A 42 -3.64 -1.20 -1.86
CA ILE A 42 -3.52 -0.72 -0.50
C ILE A 42 -2.95 0.71 -0.46
N GLU A 43 -1.95 1.01 -1.28
CA GLU A 43 -1.41 2.36 -1.46
C GLU A 43 -2.47 3.33 -2.03
N GLU A 44 -3.25 2.91 -3.03
CA GLU A 44 -4.30 3.76 -3.60
C GLU A 44 -5.41 4.05 -2.57
N ILE A 45 -5.78 3.08 -1.71
CA ILE A 45 -6.71 3.31 -0.60
C ILE A 45 -6.14 4.34 0.38
N SER A 46 -4.87 4.20 0.77
CA SER A 46 -4.17 5.16 1.64
C SER A 46 -4.19 6.58 1.06
N ARG A 47 -3.91 6.71 -0.24
CA ARG A 47 -3.95 7.98 -0.97
C ARG A 47 -5.35 8.60 -0.99
N GLN A 48 -6.38 7.81 -1.28
CA GLN A 48 -7.77 8.29 -1.34
C GLN A 48 -8.30 8.71 0.03
N LEU A 49 -7.98 7.95 1.09
CA LEU A 49 -8.29 8.36 2.46
C LEU A 49 -7.58 9.67 2.82
N SER A 50 -6.30 9.82 2.44
CA SER A 50 -5.55 11.06 2.68
C SER A 50 -6.19 12.27 2.00
N ILE A 51 -6.64 12.13 0.76
CA ILE A 51 -7.37 13.18 0.03
C ILE A 51 -8.69 13.52 0.72
N GLU A 52 -9.51 12.50 1.01
CA GLU A 52 -10.78 12.69 1.73
C GLU A 52 -10.57 13.46 3.05
N TYR A 53 -9.51 13.14 3.79
CA TYR A 53 -9.19 13.81 5.04
C TYR A 53 -8.74 15.26 4.84
N ILE A 54 -7.92 15.53 3.82
CA ILE A 54 -7.47 16.89 3.50
C ILE A 54 -8.66 17.75 3.07
N ASP A 55 -9.51 17.24 2.17
CA ASP A 55 -10.62 17.99 1.59
C ASP A 55 -11.69 18.35 2.64
N ASN A 56 -11.95 17.45 3.60
CA ASN A 56 -13.00 17.64 4.61
C ASN A 56 -12.49 18.20 5.95
N PHE A 57 -11.22 17.98 6.30
CA PHE A 57 -10.68 18.33 7.63
C PHE A 57 -9.38 19.13 7.58
N GLY A 58 -8.86 19.45 6.39
CA GLY A 58 -7.66 20.25 6.19
C GLY A 58 -6.36 19.59 6.60
N LYS A 59 -6.37 18.27 6.90
CA LYS A 59 -5.20 17.50 7.32
C LYS A 59 -5.44 16.01 7.10
N ILE A 60 -4.34 15.26 6.96
CA ILE A 60 -4.41 13.79 6.98
C ILE A 60 -4.71 13.32 8.41
N LEU A 61 -5.73 12.47 8.56
CA LEU A 61 -6.05 11.80 9.81
C LEU A 61 -5.35 10.45 9.90
N HIS A 62 -5.23 9.92 11.11
CA HIS A 62 -4.59 8.62 11.32
C HIS A 62 -5.26 7.52 10.51
N HIS A 63 -4.46 6.84 9.69
CA HIS A 63 -4.80 5.58 9.07
C HIS A 63 -3.51 4.79 8.81
N ASN A 64 -3.59 3.47 8.92
CA ASN A 64 -2.61 2.49 8.47
C ASN A 64 -3.40 1.37 7.80
N VAL A 65 -3.56 1.49 6.49
CA VAL A 65 -4.12 0.47 5.61
C VAL A 65 -2.94 -0.09 4.85
N ASP A 66 -2.35 -1.14 5.41
CA ASP A 66 -1.12 -1.78 4.93
C ASP A 66 -1.26 -3.32 4.97
N LYS A 67 -2.50 -3.81 5.11
CA LYS A 67 -2.82 -5.25 5.13
C LYS A 67 -3.87 -5.53 4.08
N GLY A 68 -3.53 -6.36 3.13
CA GLY A 68 -4.44 -6.86 2.12
C GLY A 68 -4.15 -8.31 1.80
N MET A 69 -5.14 -9.02 1.28
CA MET A 69 -4.98 -10.40 0.82
C MET A 69 -5.75 -10.59 -0.48
N ILE A 70 -5.08 -11.19 -1.47
CA ILE A 70 -5.70 -11.69 -2.69
C ILE A 70 -5.71 -13.22 -2.60
N THR A 71 -6.89 -13.80 -2.48
CA THR A 71 -7.09 -15.25 -2.56
C THR A 71 -7.43 -15.62 -3.99
N GLY A 72 -6.66 -16.55 -4.56
CA GLY A 72 -6.83 -17.00 -5.94
C GLY A 72 -8.25 -17.52 -6.24
N GLY A 73 -8.77 -17.13 -7.39
CA GLY A 73 -9.96 -17.72 -8.00
C GLY A 73 -9.62 -18.99 -8.78
N ALA A 74 -10.53 -19.39 -9.67
CA ALA A 74 -10.33 -20.47 -10.62
C ALA A 74 -10.90 -20.04 -11.98
N THR A 75 -10.19 -20.34 -13.05
CA THR A 75 -10.58 -19.99 -14.42
C THR A 75 -10.52 -21.22 -15.33
N HIS A 76 -11.38 -21.23 -16.34
CA HIS A 76 -11.23 -22.09 -17.49
C HIS A 76 -10.79 -21.22 -18.67
N VAL A 77 -9.65 -21.55 -19.27
CA VAL A 77 -9.03 -20.75 -20.34
C VAL A 77 -8.75 -21.64 -21.54
N GLU A 78 -9.12 -21.16 -22.71
CA GLU A 78 -8.90 -21.81 -23.99
C GLU A 78 -8.51 -20.79 -25.06
N PHE A 79 -8.09 -21.25 -26.25
CA PHE A 79 -7.83 -20.31 -27.34
C PHE A 79 -9.12 -19.56 -27.72
N GLY A 80 -9.04 -18.22 -27.76
CA GLY A 80 -10.17 -17.36 -28.09
C GLY A 80 -10.95 -16.85 -26.87
N GLY A 81 -10.65 -17.29 -25.65
CA GLY A 81 -11.27 -16.73 -24.45
C GLY A 81 -11.17 -17.59 -23.19
N GLY A 82 -12.06 -17.33 -22.26
CA GLY A 82 -12.14 -18.05 -21.00
C GLY A 82 -13.19 -17.44 -20.09
N HIS A 83 -13.45 -18.08 -18.96
CA HIS A 83 -14.37 -17.58 -17.94
C HIS A 83 -13.89 -17.95 -16.54
N PHE A 84 -14.33 -17.18 -15.55
CA PHE A 84 -14.13 -17.51 -14.15
C PHE A 84 -15.08 -18.63 -13.72
N LEU A 85 -14.52 -19.66 -13.11
CA LEU A 85 -15.24 -20.72 -12.38
C LEU A 85 -15.47 -20.30 -10.92
N LYS A 86 -14.49 -19.57 -10.36
CA LYS A 86 -14.54 -18.97 -9.02
C LYS A 86 -13.88 -17.58 -9.08
N PRO A 87 -14.55 -16.50 -8.62
CA PRO A 87 -13.93 -15.17 -8.60
C PRO A 87 -12.74 -15.12 -7.64
N ILE A 88 -11.85 -14.18 -7.88
CA ILE A 88 -10.78 -13.81 -6.94
C ILE A 88 -11.42 -13.16 -5.71
N GLU A 89 -10.90 -13.41 -4.51
CA GLU A 89 -11.40 -12.75 -3.30
C GLU A 89 -10.33 -11.78 -2.77
N ILE A 90 -10.71 -10.52 -2.58
CA ILE A 90 -9.83 -9.46 -2.09
C ILE A 90 -10.32 -9.05 -0.69
N THR A 91 -9.49 -9.24 0.32
CA THR A 91 -9.77 -8.77 1.69
C THR A 91 -8.85 -7.60 2.03
N LEU A 92 -9.43 -6.48 2.44
CA LEU A 92 -8.74 -5.26 2.85
C LEU A 92 -8.80 -5.14 4.36
N SER A 93 -7.69 -4.81 5.01
CA SER A 93 -7.61 -4.68 6.47
C SER A 93 -6.70 -3.53 6.88
N GLY A 94 -6.89 -3.06 8.10
CA GLY A 94 -6.12 -1.95 8.64
C GLY A 94 -6.91 -1.10 9.61
N ARG A 95 -6.36 0.08 9.87
CA ARG A 95 -6.95 1.07 10.77
C ARG A 95 -7.17 2.37 10.01
N ALA A 96 -8.33 2.98 10.16
CA ALA A 96 -8.60 4.31 9.59
C ALA A 96 -9.50 5.12 10.53
N THR A 97 -9.46 6.45 10.38
CA THR A 97 -10.35 7.32 11.15
C THR A 97 -11.71 7.37 10.45
N SER A 98 -12.70 6.67 11.02
CA SER A 98 -14.06 6.60 10.46
C SER A 98 -15.03 7.65 11.00
N MET A 99 -14.62 8.43 12.02
CA MET A 99 -15.49 9.43 12.65
C MET A 99 -14.66 10.56 13.26
N VAL A 100 -15.11 11.80 13.03
CA VAL A 100 -14.55 13.02 13.64
C VAL A 100 -15.70 13.88 14.17
N GLY A 101 -15.80 14.02 15.49
CA GLY A 101 -16.98 14.63 16.10
C GLY A 101 -18.24 13.83 15.74
N ASN A 102 -19.17 14.47 15.04
CA ASN A 102 -20.41 13.85 14.56
C ASN A 102 -20.36 13.47 13.07
N THR A 103 -19.23 13.72 12.40
CA THR A 103 -19.07 13.45 10.96
C THR A 103 -18.56 12.03 10.77
N ILE A 104 -19.32 11.22 10.02
CA ILE A 104 -18.93 9.86 9.63
C ILE A 104 -18.16 9.93 8.31
N ILE A 105 -17.02 9.25 8.25
CA ILE A 105 -16.18 9.16 7.06
C ILE A 105 -16.41 7.78 6.42
N PRO A 106 -16.77 7.72 5.12
CA PRO A 106 -17.17 6.47 4.46
C PRO A 106 -15.97 5.62 4.05
N VAL A 107 -15.16 5.20 5.03
CA VAL A 107 -13.90 4.47 4.84
C VAL A 107 -14.08 3.22 3.97
N THR A 108 -15.12 2.44 4.23
CA THR A 108 -15.39 1.20 3.48
C THR A 108 -15.70 1.49 2.01
N GLN A 109 -16.52 2.50 1.73
CA GLN A 109 -16.88 2.89 0.37
C GLN A 109 -15.67 3.43 -0.38
N ILE A 110 -14.85 4.26 0.27
CA ILE A 110 -13.60 4.77 -0.30
C ILE A 110 -12.67 3.62 -0.65
N ALA A 111 -12.48 2.66 0.27
CA ALA A 111 -11.58 1.53 0.07
C ALA A 111 -12.03 0.62 -1.08
N ILE A 112 -13.32 0.28 -1.15
CA ILE A 112 -13.88 -0.52 -2.23
C ILE A 112 -13.73 0.22 -3.56
N LYS A 113 -14.13 1.50 -3.62
CA LYS A 113 -14.02 2.30 -4.85
C LYS A 113 -12.58 2.41 -5.34
N ALA A 114 -11.64 2.72 -4.45
CA ALA A 114 -10.21 2.80 -4.76
C ALA A 114 -9.67 1.48 -5.32
N THR A 115 -10.14 0.35 -4.78
CA THR A 115 -9.78 -0.98 -5.27
C THR A 115 -10.23 -1.21 -6.71
N HIS A 116 -11.51 -0.92 -7.02
CA HIS A 116 -12.03 -1.05 -8.39
C HIS A 116 -11.29 -0.12 -9.37
N ASP A 117 -11.09 1.14 -8.99
CA ASP A 117 -10.38 2.12 -9.82
C ASP A 117 -8.93 1.68 -10.10
N TYR A 118 -8.24 1.14 -9.08
CA TYR A 118 -6.87 0.65 -9.23
C TYR A 118 -6.78 -0.59 -10.12
N ILE A 119 -7.68 -1.57 -9.95
CA ILE A 119 -7.71 -2.79 -10.78
C ILE A 119 -8.00 -2.43 -12.24
N LYS A 120 -8.97 -1.56 -12.49
CA LYS A 120 -9.33 -1.09 -13.83
C LYS A 120 -8.18 -0.35 -14.52
N LYS A 121 -7.37 0.39 -13.76
CA LYS A 121 -6.18 1.08 -14.27
C LYS A 121 -5.02 0.13 -14.53
N SER A 122 -4.84 -0.87 -13.67
CA SER A 122 -3.65 -1.74 -13.64
C SER A 122 -3.81 -3.00 -14.50
N THR A 123 -5.04 -3.40 -14.79
CA THR A 123 -5.35 -4.63 -15.53
C THR A 123 -6.31 -4.34 -16.67
N ARG A 124 -6.15 -5.05 -17.80
CA ARG A 124 -6.94 -4.82 -19.02
C ARG A 124 -8.18 -5.71 -19.13
N TYR A 125 -8.15 -6.87 -18.47
CA TYR A 125 -9.11 -7.96 -18.71
C TYR A 125 -9.74 -8.51 -17.42
N LEU A 126 -9.54 -7.87 -16.26
CA LEU A 126 -10.33 -8.15 -15.07
C LEU A 126 -11.53 -7.20 -15.04
N GLY A 127 -12.73 -7.78 -15.07
CA GLY A 127 -14.00 -7.08 -14.92
C GLY A 127 -14.51 -7.10 -13.47
N ASP A 128 -15.56 -6.33 -13.21
CA ASP A 128 -16.11 -6.15 -11.85
C ASP A 128 -16.69 -7.44 -11.22
N TYR A 129 -17.03 -8.45 -12.02
CA TYR A 129 -17.54 -9.74 -11.55
C TYR A 129 -16.45 -10.82 -11.37
N ASP A 130 -15.22 -10.54 -11.82
CA ASP A 130 -14.10 -11.49 -11.77
C ASP A 130 -13.48 -11.57 -10.37
N TYR A 131 -13.82 -10.62 -9.51
CA TYR A 131 -13.36 -10.54 -8.14
C TYR A 131 -14.43 -10.00 -7.19
N THR A 132 -14.26 -10.31 -5.90
CA THR A 132 -15.04 -9.72 -4.82
C THR A 132 -14.13 -8.93 -3.89
N VAL A 133 -14.66 -7.87 -3.27
CA VAL A 133 -13.90 -7.01 -2.35
C VAL A 133 -14.62 -6.94 -1.02
N GLU A 134 -13.93 -7.35 0.05
CA GLU A 134 -14.39 -7.23 1.42
C GLU A 134 -13.48 -6.28 2.20
N SER A 135 -14.05 -5.23 2.80
CA SER A 135 -13.30 -4.34 3.70
C SER A 135 -13.54 -4.70 5.16
N LYS A 136 -12.45 -5.02 5.85
CA LYS A 136 -12.36 -5.21 7.31
C LYS A 136 -11.57 -4.07 7.98
N ILE A 137 -11.47 -2.93 7.30
CA ILE A 137 -10.82 -1.74 7.85
C ILE A 137 -11.66 -1.23 9.02
N SER A 138 -11.02 -1.06 10.17
CA SER A 138 -11.69 -0.72 11.42
C SER A 138 -11.15 0.59 12.00
N GLN A 139 -11.85 1.14 12.98
CA GLN A 139 -11.39 2.37 13.62
C GLN A 139 -10.04 2.16 14.32
N GLY A 140 -9.13 3.12 14.15
CA GLY A 140 -7.84 3.16 14.85
C GLY A 140 -7.98 3.27 16.37
N SER A 141 -7.01 2.74 17.12
CA SER A 141 -6.98 2.90 18.58
C SER A 141 -6.70 4.37 18.95
N ARG A 142 -7.32 4.85 20.03
CA ARG A 142 -7.16 6.24 20.50
C ARG A 142 -5.70 6.62 20.77
N SER A 143 -4.87 5.67 21.20
CA SER A 143 -3.45 5.88 21.50
C SER A 143 -2.59 6.18 20.27
N LEU A 144 -2.93 5.65 19.09
CA LEU A 144 -2.20 5.91 17.85
C LEU A 144 -2.74 7.12 17.11
N THR A 145 -4.04 7.42 17.26
CA THR A 145 -4.63 8.63 16.66
C THR A 145 -4.05 9.93 17.22
N SER A 146 -3.54 9.93 18.46
CA SER A 146 -2.96 11.11 19.11
C SER A 146 -1.53 11.43 18.68
N LEU A 147 -0.87 10.54 17.92
CA LEU A 147 0.47 10.75 17.37
C LEU A 147 0.45 11.67 16.14
N VAL A 148 -0.71 11.77 15.49
CA VAL A 148 -0.91 12.63 14.31
C VAL A 148 -1.26 14.04 14.78
N GLY A 149 -0.33 14.97 14.60
CA GLY A 149 -0.47 16.36 15.02
C GLY A 149 0.02 17.36 13.96
N PRO A 150 -0.26 18.66 14.13
CA PRO A 150 0.05 19.70 13.14
C PRO A 150 1.54 20.10 13.10
N LYS A 151 2.35 19.60 14.04
CA LYS A 151 3.80 19.79 14.06
C LYS A 151 4.46 18.58 13.37
N MET A 152 5.79 18.56 13.30
CA MET A 152 6.54 17.37 12.85
C MET A 152 5.97 16.12 13.53
N PRO A 153 5.38 15.17 12.76
CA PRO A 153 4.68 14.03 13.33
C PRO A 153 5.67 13.16 14.10
N LYS A 154 5.20 12.57 15.20
CA LYS A 154 5.98 11.54 15.90
C LYS A 154 5.98 10.27 15.06
N SER A 155 7.05 9.49 15.15
CA SER A 155 7.06 8.15 14.56
C SER A 155 5.90 7.33 15.14
N ASN A 156 5.20 6.61 14.27
CA ASN A 156 4.11 5.70 14.66
C ASN A 156 4.66 4.35 15.18
N ASP A 157 5.90 4.00 14.81
CA ASP A 157 6.56 2.76 15.20
C ASP A 157 8.10 2.95 15.28
N THR A 158 8.81 1.95 15.78
CA THR A 158 10.27 1.86 15.70
C THR A 158 10.64 1.08 14.45
N SER A 159 10.97 1.77 13.37
CA SER A 159 11.24 1.18 12.05
C SER A 159 12.56 1.66 11.46
N VAL A 160 13.15 0.84 10.58
CA VAL A 160 14.36 1.16 9.82
C VAL A 160 14.07 1.10 8.33
N CYS A 161 14.62 2.05 7.57
CA CYS A 161 14.54 2.09 6.12
C CYS A 161 15.95 1.98 5.54
N VAL A 162 16.12 1.25 4.44
CA VAL A 162 17.39 1.08 3.73
C VAL A 162 17.20 1.55 2.29
N GLY A 163 18.17 2.30 1.79
CA GLY A 163 18.23 2.72 0.39
C GLY A 163 19.67 2.72 -0.10
N TYR A 164 19.86 2.55 -1.40
CA TYR A 164 21.16 2.57 -2.05
C TYR A 164 21.05 3.18 -3.45
N ALA A 165 22.16 3.69 -3.95
CA ALA A 165 22.29 4.17 -5.31
C ALA A 165 23.77 4.14 -5.74
N PRO A 166 24.08 3.99 -7.04
CA PRO A 166 23.14 3.66 -8.12
C PRO A 166 22.70 2.19 -8.08
N LEU A 167 21.69 1.85 -8.90
CA LEU A 167 21.39 0.46 -9.22
C LEU A 167 22.55 -0.18 -9.99
N SER A 168 22.76 -1.49 -9.76
CA SER A 168 23.66 -2.38 -10.49
C SER A 168 23.26 -2.52 -11.96
N ASP A 169 24.10 -3.16 -12.76
CA ASP A 169 23.76 -3.41 -14.17
C ASP A 169 22.63 -4.44 -14.32
N LEU A 170 22.48 -5.38 -13.37
CA LEU A 170 21.42 -6.39 -13.36
C LEU A 170 20.09 -5.86 -12.78
N GLU A 171 20.14 -4.85 -11.92
CA GLU A 171 18.96 -4.23 -11.30
C GLU A 171 18.21 -3.25 -12.22
N ARG A 172 18.86 -2.74 -13.26
CA ARG A 172 18.28 -1.79 -14.23
C ARG A 172 17.37 -2.47 -15.25
#